data_AF-A0A849T3C8-F1
#
_entry.id   AF-A0A849T3C8-F1
#
_cell.length_a   1.000
_cell.length_b   1.000
_cell.length_c   1.000
_cell.angle_alpha   90.00
_cell.angle_beta   90.00
_cell.angle_gamma   90.00
#
_symmetry.space_group_name_H-M   'P 1'
#
loop_
_entity.id
_entity.type
_entity.pdbx_description
1 polymer ?
#
loop_
_entity_poly.entity_id
_entity_poly.type
_entity_poly.pdbx_seq_one_letter_code
_entity_poly.pdbx_strand_id
1 'polypeptide(L)'
;MKLNQLSDLSKYYFLSLITLLLAWGLLSFIDLEFLNLIFFLMAFVWHFALLAPGLKQKVLTSHHRLSFLSVVMRIDHYLHLFIGIRFNKIPYSSAFIRAFSPFFFCFLLFVFGGSGNLLFTLLGSLVFELMYFLVYLKTLGHPITFGSSPSDDRDDQEIPPAIPTEEINHE
;
A
#
# COMPACT_ATOMS: atom_id res chain seq x y z
N MET A 1 -16.08 16.87 13.35
CA MET A 1 -16.16 16.70 11.88
C MET A 1 -16.75 15.32 11.61
N LYS A 2 -17.87 15.21 10.89
CA LYS A 2 -18.52 13.90 10.66
C LYS A 2 -17.73 13.13 9.60
N LEU A 3 -17.16 11.97 9.95
CA LEU A 3 -16.35 11.13 9.03
C LEU A 3 -17.07 10.78 7.71
N ASN A 4 -18.41 10.78 7.72
CA ASN A 4 -19.23 10.34 6.58
C ASN A 4 -19.20 11.29 5.37
N GLN A 5 -18.65 12.51 5.49
CA GLN A 5 -18.55 13.47 4.38
C GLN A 5 -17.19 13.46 3.66
N LEU A 6 -16.22 12.67 4.15
CA LEU A 6 -14.88 12.60 3.56
C LEU A 6 -14.84 11.59 2.41
N SER A 7 -14.02 11.87 1.39
CA SER A 7 -13.62 10.88 0.39
C SER A 7 -12.99 9.67 1.09
N ASP A 8 -13.23 8.46 0.57
CA ASP A 8 -12.74 7.22 1.18
C ASP A 8 -11.21 7.19 1.29
N LEU A 9 -10.53 7.86 0.35
CA LEU A 9 -9.10 8.09 0.41
C LEU A 9 -8.71 8.91 1.65
N SER A 10 -9.38 10.05 1.90
CA SER A 10 -9.12 10.88 3.08
C SER A 10 -9.42 10.15 4.39
N LYS A 11 -10.47 9.31 4.43
CA LYS A 11 -10.77 8.46 5.58
C LYS A 11 -9.63 7.48 5.84
N TYR A 12 -9.08 6.85 4.80
CA TYR A 12 -7.93 5.96 4.89
C TYR A 12 -6.71 6.66 5.51
N TYR A 13 -6.30 7.80 4.95
CA TYR A 13 -5.15 8.56 5.45
C TYR A 13 -5.35 9.01 6.89
N PHE A 14 -6.53 9.56 7.21
CA PHE A 14 -6.82 10.08 8.54
C PHE A 14 -6.83 8.98 9.60
N LEU A 15 -7.48 7.85 9.29
CA LEU A 15 -7.54 6.72 10.20
C LEU A 15 -6.14 6.14 10.45
N SER A 16 -5.37 5.89 9.39
CA SER A 16 -4.02 5.36 9.54
C SER A 16 -3.09 6.33 10.28
N LEU A 17 -3.25 7.65 10.10
CA LEU A 17 -2.52 8.65 10.87
C LEU A 17 -2.86 8.57 12.36
N ILE A 18 -4.14 8.44 12.71
CA ILE A 18 -4.56 8.26 14.10
C ILE A 18 -3.96 6.97 14.67
N THR A 19 -4.03 5.86 13.94
CA THR A 19 -3.45 4.59 14.37
C THR A 19 -1.94 4.70 14.57
N LEU A 20 -1.25 5.40 13.67
CA LEU A 20 0.19 5.65 13.77
C LEU A 20 0.52 6.46 15.04
N LEU A 21 -0.20 7.54 15.30
CA LEU A 21 -0.01 8.38 16.48
C LEU A 21 -0.30 7.61 17.77
N LEU A 22 -1.33 6.75 17.77
CA LEU A 22 -1.68 5.93 18.92
C LEU A 22 -0.62 4.87 19.20
N ALA A 23 -0.15 4.17 18.15
CA ALA A 23 0.94 3.21 18.28
C ALA A 23 2.24 3.89 18.73
N TRP A 24 2.59 5.03 18.15
CA TRP A 24 3.75 5.83 18.55
C TRP A 24 3.67 6.28 20.00
N GLY A 25 2.52 6.80 20.43
CA GLY A 25 2.30 7.21 21.82
C GLY A 25 2.47 6.04 22.78
N LEU A 26 1.89 4.87 22.46
CA LEU A 26 2.03 3.66 23.26
C LEU A 26 3.50 3.19 23.36
N LEU A 27 4.23 3.19 22.24
CA LEU A 27 5.64 2.81 22.22
C LEU A 27 6.52 3.81 22.98
N SER A 28 6.16 5.09 23.00
CA SER A 28 6.93 6.14 23.70
C SER A 28 6.87 6.01 25.22
N PHE A 29 5.89 5.28 25.78
CA PHE A 29 5.85 4.95 27.20
C PHE A 29 6.78 3.80 27.58
N ILE A 30 7.24 3.03 26.60
CA ILE A 30 8.21 1.96 26.79
C ILE A 30 9.58 2.58 26.54
N ASP A 31 10.53 2.38 27.45
CA ASP A 31 11.91 2.85 27.31
C ASP A 31 12.62 2.02 26.24
N LEU A 32 12.31 2.32 24.97
CA LEU A 32 12.83 1.65 23.80
C LEU A 32 13.97 2.47 23.21
N GLU A 33 15.01 1.77 22.76
CA GLU A 33 16.03 2.40 21.94
C GLU A 33 15.40 3.04 20.71
N PHE A 34 15.79 4.28 20.41
CA PHE A 34 15.28 5.06 19.30
C PHE A 34 15.33 4.29 17.96
N LEU A 35 16.37 3.50 17.74
CA LEU A 35 16.54 2.68 16.53
C LEU A 35 15.42 1.64 16.37
N ASN A 36 14.99 0.99 17.46
CA ASN A 36 13.93 -0.01 17.44
C ASN A 36 12.59 0.62 17.05
N LEU A 37 12.36 1.83 17.53
CA LEU A 37 11.17 2.62 17.21
C LEU A 37 11.19 3.12 15.76
N ILE A 38 12.36 3.41 15.16
CA ILE A 38 12.48 3.64 13.71
C ILE A 38 12.10 2.38 12.93
N PHE A 39 12.60 1.20 13.31
CA PHE A 39 12.29 -0.05 12.60
C PHE A 39 10.79 -0.39 12.65
N PHE A 40 10.15 -0.12 13.80
CA PHE A 40 8.72 -0.24 13.96
C PHE A 40 7.95 0.72 13.04
N LEU A 41 8.27 2.01 13.11
CA LEU A 41 7.62 3.04 12.29
C LEU A 41 7.78 2.78 10.81
N MET A 42 8.99 2.43 10.38
CA MET A 42 9.29 2.14 9.00
C MET A 42 8.40 1.00 8.50
N ALA A 43 8.32 -0.12 9.23
CA ALA A 43 7.45 -1.23 8.86
C ALA A 43 5.98 -0.81 8.78
N PHE A 44 5.49 -0.06 9.77
CA PHE A 44 4.12 0.43 9.79
C PHE A 44 3.80 1.33 8.58
N VAL A 45 4.64 2.33 8.32
CA VAL A 45 4.48 3.27 7.19
C VAL A 45 4.63 2.54 5.86
N TRP A 46 5.45 1.50 5.80
CA TRP A 46 5.61 0.68 4.60
C TRP A 46 4.29 0.01 4.20
N HIS A 47 3.63 -0.67 5.14
CA HIS A 47 2.33 -1.29 4.90
C HIS A 47 1.26 -0.26 4.55
N PHE A 48 1.25 0.86 5.25
CA PHE A 48 0.39 1.99 4.94
C PHE A 48 0.57 2.48 3.50
N ALA A 49 1.81 2.64 3.06
CA ALA A 49 2.10 3.08 1.72
C ALA A 49 1.62 2.05 0.67
N LEU A 50 1.84 0.76 0.90
CA LEU A 50 1.40 -0.30 -0.03
C LEU A 50 -0.13 -0.37 -0.19
N LEU A 51 -0.87 -0.03 0.86
CA LEU A 51 -2.34 -0.09 0.86
C LEU A 51 -3.01 1.25 0.53
N ALA A 52 -2.24 2.32 0.34
CA ALA A 52 -2.78 3.64 0.04
C ALA A 52 -3.44 3.66 -1.37
N PRO A 53 -4.76 3.96 -1.46
CA PRO A 53 -5.47 3.98 -2.73
C PRO A 53 -4.91 5.05 -3.68
N GLY A 54 -4.76 4.72 -4.96
CA GLY A 54 -4.22 5.62 -5.98
C GLY A 54 -2.71 5.91 -5.90
N LEU A 55 -2.04 5.55 -4.80
CA LEU A 55 -0.60 5.80 -4.64
C LEU A 55 0.21 4.95 -5.62
N LYS A 56 -0.16 3.67 -5.79
CA LYS A 56 0.49 2.77 -6.74
C LYS A 56 0.48 3.33 -8.16
N GLN A 57 -0.70 3.70 -8.67
CA GLN A 57 -0.84 4.24 -10.03
C GLN A 57 -0.03 5.53 -10.19
N LYS A 58 -0.10 6.45 -9.21
CA LYS A 58 0.63 7.73 -9.24
C LYS A 58 2.15 7.54 -9.19
N VAL A 59 2.65 6.57 -8.43
CA VAL A 59 4.09 6.27 -8.32
C VAL A 59 4.62 5.55 -9.57
N LEU A 60 3.79 4.73 -10.23
CA LEU A 60 4.15 4.04 -11.46
C LEU A 60 4.13 4.96 -12.70
N THR A 61 3.20 5.91 -12.76
CA THR A 61 3.11 6.88 -13.88
C THR A 61 4.02 8.09 -13.71
N SER A 62 4.37 8.45 -12.46
CA SER A 62 5.28 9.56 -12.19
C SER A 62 6.69 9.29 -12.71
N HIS A 63 7.33 10.33 -13.27
CA HIS A 63 8.71 10.28 -13.77
C HIS A 63 9.78 10.09 -12.66
N HIS A 64 9.38 9.98 -11.39
CA HIS A 64 10.26 9.70 -10.25
C HIS A 64 10.66 8.21 -10.18
N ARG A 65 11.46 7.78 -11.16
CA ARG A 65 11.88 6.38 -11.36
C ARG A 65 12.73 5.78 -10.22
N LEU A 66 13.27 6.60 -9.31
CA LEU A 66 14.24 6.20 -8.27
C LEU A 66 13.83 6.57 -6.83
N SER A 67 12.57 6.93 -6.59
CA SER A 67 12.12 7.12 -5.19
C SER A 67 12.14 5.77 -4.46
N PHE A 68 12.56 5.77 -3.19
CA PHE A 68 12.49 4.60 -2.32
C PHE A 68 11.12 3.92 -2.37
N LEU A 69 10.05 4.73 -2.35
CA LEU A 69 8.68 4.27 -2.46
C LEU A 69 8.39 3.55 -3.80
N SER A 70 9.03 3.98 -4.90
CA SER A 70 8.91 3.30 -6.19
C SER A 70 9.55 1.91 -6.15
N VAL A 71 10.70 1.77 -5.48
CA VAL A 71 11.35 0.47 -5.27
C VAL A 71 10.46 -0.44 -4.42
N VAL A 72 9.93 0.08 -3.32
CA VAL A 72 8.96 -0.63 -2.45
C VAL A 72 7.78 -1.16 -3.26
N MET A 73 7.15 -0.31 -4.07
CA MET A 73 5.98 -0.68 -4.87
C MET A 73 6.30 -1.72 -5.95
N ARG A 74 7.49 -1.64 -6.55
CA ARG A 74 7.95 -2.64 -7.53
C ARG A 74 8.22 -3.98 -6.87
N ILE A 75 8.89 -3.99 -5.71
CA ILE A 75 9.15 -5.21 -4.94
C ILE A 75 7.81 -5.88 -4.60
N ASP A 76 6.86 -5.15 -4.02
CA ASP A 76 5.52 -5.67 -3.72
C ASP A 76 4.82 -6.23 -4.96
N HIS A 77 4.86 -5.51 -6.10
CA HIS A 77 4.28 -5.98 -7.34
C HIS A 77 4.92 -7.28 -7.86
N TYR A 78 6.25 -7.37 -7.85
CA TYR A 78 6.95 -8.60 -8.26
C TYR A 78 6.65 -9.74 -7.30
N LEU A 79 6.64 -9.50 -5.98
CA LEU A 79 6.28 -10.53 -5.02
C LEU A 79 4.87 -11.04 -5.25
N HIS A 80 3.90 -10.16 -5.47
CA HIS A 80 2.54 -10.56 -5.81
C HIS A 80 2.48 -11.36 -7.11
N LEU A 81 3.31 -11.04 -8.11
CA LEU A 81 3.40 -11.81 -9.35
C LEU A 81 3.98 -13.22 -9.10
N PHE A 82 5.10 -13.34 -8.39
CA PHE A 82 5.78 -14.63 -8.16
C PHE A 82 5.04 -15.53 -7.15
N ILE A 83 4.51 -14.94 -6.08
CA ILE A 83 3.86 -15.67 -4.98
C ILE A 83 2.36 -15.83 -5.26
N GLY A 84 1.71 -14.83 -5.85
CA GLY A 84 0.27 -14.87 -6.14
C GLY A 84 -0.12 -16.01 -7.09
N ILE A 85 0.73 -16.37 -8.05
CA ILE A 85 0.47 -17.52 -8.95
C ILE A 85 0.37 -18.83 -8.16
N ARG A 86 1.15 -18.98 -7.07
CA ARG A 86 1.27 -20.24 -6.33
C ARG A 86 0.40 -20.29 -5.07
N PHE A 87 0.11 -19.14 -4.46
CA PHE A 87 -0.50 -19.02 -3.13
C PHE A 87 -1.89 -18.40 -3.13
N ASN A 88 -2.55 -18.28 -4.30
CA ASN A 88 -3.89 -17.70 -4.42
C ASN A 88 -4.99 -18.41 -3.60
N LYS A 89 -4.72 -19.61 -3.07
CA LYS A 89 -5.66 -20.39 -2.25
C LYS A 89 -5.56 -20.13 -0.75
N ILE A 90 -4.54 -19.41 -0.27
CA ILE A 90 -4.31 -19.22 1.16
C ILE A 90 -4.93 -17.89 1.61
N PRO A 91 -5.88 -17.90 2.58
CA PRO A 91 -6.35 -16.66 3.20
C PRO A 91 -5.16 -15.96 3.88
N TYR A 92 -5.09 -14.63 3.80
CA TYR A 92 -3.99 -13.81 4.35
C TYR A 92 -2.66 -13.83 3.58
N SER A 93 -2.59 -14.47 2.41
CA SER A 93 -1.38 -14.45 1.55
C SER A 93 -0.89 -13.03 1.23
N SER A 94 -1.82 -12.09 1.00
CA SER A 94 -1.47 -10.69 0.73
C SER A 94 -0.82 -9.98 1.93
N ALA A 95 -1.27 -10.24 3.16
CA ALA A 95 -0.65 -9.67 4.36
C ALA A 95 0.79 -10.19 4.54
N PHE A 96 1.01 -11.48 4.28
CA PHE A 96 2.34 -12.07 4.35
C PHE A 96 3.29 -11.49 3.27
N ILE A 97 2.79 -11.34 2.04
CA ILE A 97 3.56 -10.73 0.94
C ILE A 97 3.99 -9.30 1.30
N ARG A 98 3.06 -8.49 1.83
CA ARG A 98 3.36 -7.11 2.24
C ARG A 98 4.38 -7.06 3.37
N ALA A 99 4.28 -7.96 4.35
CA ALA A 99 5.21 -8.01 5.49
C ALA A 99 6.60 -8.49 5.08
N PHE A 100 6.71 -9.28 4.01
CA PHE A 100 7.99 -9.76 3.50
C PHE A 100 8.91 -8.62 3.05
N SER A 101 8.37 -7.58 2.41
CA SER A 101 9.18 -6.47 1.89
C SER A 101 9.95 -5.68 2.98
N PRO A 102 9.31 -5.10 4.01
CA PRO A 102 10.02 -4.40 5.07
C PRO A 102 10.87 -5.36 5.91
N PHE A 103 10.44 -6.62 6.07
CA PHE A 103 11.23 -7.64 6.76
C PHE A 103 12.54 -7.94 6.02
N PHE A 104 12.48 -8.18 4.71
CA PHE A 104 13.65 -8.41 3.88
C PHE A 104 14.58 -7.19 3.88
N PHE A 105 14.03 -5.98 3.81
CA PHE A 105 14.82 -4.75 3.91
C PHE A 105 15.56 -4.65 5.25
N CYS A 106 14.87 -4.90 6.37
CA CYS A 106 15.48 -4.91 7.70
C CYS A 106 16.52 -6.03 7.84
N PHE A 107 16.27 -7.19 7.23
CA PHE A 107 17.23 -8.30 7.19
C PHE A 107 18.52 -7.92 6.47
N LEU A 108 18.43 -7.24 5.33
CA LEU A 108 19.62 -6.72 4.64
C LEU A 108 20.36 -5.70 5.51
N LEU A 109 19.66 -4.78 6.18
CA LEU A 109 20.28 -3.83 7.10
C LEU A 109 20.96 -4.52 8.28
N PHE A 110 20.36 -5.58 8.82
CA PHE A 110 20.96 -6.38 9.89
C PHE A 110 22.26 -7.05 9.40
N VAL A 111 22.22 -7.71 8.23
CA VAL A 111 23.37 -8.44 7.68
C VAL A 111 24.51 -7.50 7.29
N PHE A 112 24.22 -6.36 6.64
CA PHE A 112 25.25 -5.45 6.14
C PHE A 112 25.65 -4.35 7.13
N GLY A 113 24.72 -3.88 7.95
CA GLY A 113 24.93 -2.77 8.87
C GLY A 113 25.13 -3.19 10.33
N GLY A 114 24.94 -4.46 10.68
CA GLY A 114 25.05 -4.98 12.05
C GLY A 114 24.04 -4.39 13.04
N SER A 115 23.12 -3.55 12.56
CA SER A 115 22.18 -2.75 13.34
C SER A 115 20.80 -2.88 12.71
N GLY A 116 20.12 -3.97 13.03
CA GLY A 116 18.79 -4.28 12.54
C GLY A 116 17.97 -4.99 13.61
N ASN A 117 16.73 -4.56 13.81
CA ASN A 117 15.83 -5.21 14.74
C ASN A 117 14.61 -5.79 14.01
N LEU A 118 14.79 -7.03 13.54
CA LEU A 118 13.75 -7.79 12.84
C LEU A 118 12.48 -7.95 13.67
N LEU A 119 12.62 -8.03 15.00
CA LEU A 119 11.48 -8.22 15.90
C LEU A 119 10.58 -6.98 15.91
N PHE A 120 11.16 -5.77 15.95
CA PHE A 120 10.38 -4.53 15.89
C PHE A 120 9.78 -4.28 14.51
N THR A 121 10.46 -4.69 13.43
CA THR A 121 9.88 -4.67 12.07
C THR A 121 8.67 -5.60 11.95
N LEU A 122 8.77 -6.81 12.52
CA LEU A 122 7.66 -7.76 12.54
C LEU A 122 6.50 -7.25 13.42
N LEU A 123 6.81 -6.67 14.57
CA LEU A 123 5.82 -6.06 15.46
C LEU A 123 5.09 -4.90 14.80
N GLY A 124 5.81 -4.01 14.11
CA GLY A 124 5.19 -2.91 13.34
C GLY A 124 4.26 -3.40 12.24
N SER A 125 4.68 -4.46 11.52
CA SER A 125 3.85 -5.12 10.52
C SER A 125 2.59 -5.73 11.12
N LEU A 126 2.73 -6.43 12.25
CA LEU A 126 1.62 -7.08 12.94
C LEU A 126 0.62 -6.07 13.50
N VAL A 127 1.10 -5.00 14.12
CA VAL A 127 0.24 -3.93 14.65
C VAL A 127 -0.54 -3.26 13.51
N PHE A 128 0.12 -2.99 12.38
CA PHE A 128 -0.56 -2.45 11.21
C PHE A 128 -1.66 -3.40 10.71
N GLU A 129 -1.35 -4.67 10.46
CA GLU A 129 -2.31 -5.65 9.93
C GLU A 129 -3.48 -5.89 10.89
N LEU A 130 -3.21 -5.93 12.21
CA LEU A 130 -4.26 -6.07 13.21
C LEU A 130 -5.21 -4.86 13.19
N MET A 131 -4.67 -3.65 13.12
CA MET A 131 -5.47 -2.43 13.06
C MET A 131 -6.22 -2.30 11.74
N TYR A 132 -5.57 -2.63 10.64
CA TYR A 132 -6.18 -2.69 9.33
C TYR A 132 -7.35 -3.67 9.35
N PHE A 133 -7.14 -4.90 9.82
CA PHE A 133 -8.21 -5.88 9.91
C PHE A 133 -9.36 -5.43 10.83
N LEU A 134 -9.07 -4.96 12.04
CA LEU A 134 -10.10 -4.55 13.00
C LEU A 134 -10.94 -3.37 12.50
N VAL A 135 -10.30 -2.35 11.92
CA VAL A 135 -11.02 -1.15 11.52
C VAL A 135 -11.66 -1.34 10.15
N TYR A 136 -10.98 -1.91 9.16
CA TYR A 136 -11.56 -2.07 7.83
C TYR A 136 -12.68 -3.11 7.81
N LEU A 137 -12.57 -4.21 8.56
CA LEU A 137 -13.65 -5.19 8.65
C LEU A 137 -14.91 -4.56 9.27
N LYS A 138 -14.74 -3.69 10.27
CA LYS A 138 -15.85 -3.05 10.99
C LYS A 138 -16.45 -1.86 10.23
N THR A 139 -15.65 -1.13 9.47
CA THR A 139 -16.08 0.11 8.78
C THR A 139 -16.57 -0.14 7.35
N LEU A 140 -16.07 -1.15 6.64
CA LEU A 140 -16.36 -1.36 5.22
C LEU A 140 -17.10 -2.66 4.88
N GLY A 141 -17.29 -3.60 5.81
CA GLY A 141 -18.13 -4.79 5.62
C GLY A 141 -17.66 -5.79 4.55
N HIS A 142 -16.67 -5.42 3.72
CA HIS A 142 -16.06 -6.28 2.71
C HIS A 142 -14.53 -6.19 2.78
N PRO A 143 -13.82 -7.33 2.73
CA PRO A 143 -12.38 -7.32 2.54
C PRO A 143 -12.09 -6.74 1.14
N ILE A 144 -11.26 -5.69 1.07
CA ILE A 144 -10.78 -5.18 -0.21
C ILE A 144 -9.90 -6.26 -0.83
N THR A 145 -10.48 -7.09 -1.69
CA THR A 145 -9.75 -8.01 -2.56
C THR A 145 -9.02 -7.20 -3.61
N PHE A 146 -7.79 -6.78 -3.29
CA PHE A 146 -6.84 -6.35 -4.32
C PHE A 146 -6.41 -7.57 -5.12
N GLY A 147 -7.18 -7.91 -6.16
CA GLY A 147 -6.98 -9.11 -6.95
C GLY A 147 -7.72 -9.19 -8.29
N SER A 148 -8.56 -8.23 -8.66
CA SER A 148 -9.00 -8.07 -10.06
C SER A 148 -8.21 -6.93 -10.70
N SER A 149 -7.43 -7.31 -11.70
CA SER A 149 -6.77 -6.40 -12.63
C SER A 149 -7.73 -5.31 -13.11
N PRO A 150 -7.32 -4.04 -13.22
CA PRO A 150 -8.11 -2.99 -13.86
C PRO A 150 -8.09 -3.24 -15.38
N SER A 151 -8.91 -4.19 -15.82
CA SER A 151 -9.24 -4.38 -17.24
C SER A 151 -10.72 -4.17 -17.54
N ASP A 152 -11.52 -3.71 -16.57
CA ASP A 152 -12.99 -3.67 -16.69
C ASP A 152 -13.61 -2.28 -16.50
N ASP A 153 -12.81 -1.21 -16.46
CA ASP A 153 -13.28 0.18 -16.49
C ASP A 153 -12.77 0.88 -17.76
N ARG A 154 -13.09 0.31 -18.92
CA ARG A 154 -13.05 1.01 -20.22
C ARG A 154 -14.46 1.02 -20.80
N ASP A 155 -15.33 1.84 -20.21
CA ASP A 155 -16.62 2.18 -20.83
C ASP A 155 -16.84 3.70 -20.94
N ASP A 156 -15.73 4.46 -20.99
CA ASP A 156 -15.72 5.84 -21.47
C ASP A 156 -14.95 5.90 -22.80
N GLN A 157 -15.47 5.22 -23.81
CA GLN A 157 -15.19 5.57 -25.20
C GLN A 157 -15.95 6.87 -25.50
N GLU A 158 -15.31 8.02 -25.24
CA GLU A 158 -15.65 9.25 -25.96
C GLU A 158 -15.44 8.96 -27.45
N ILE A 159 -16.54 8.66 -28.13
CA ILE A 159 -16.63 8.65 -29.60
C ILE A 159 -16.29 10.08 -30.04
N PRO A 160 -15.18 10.35 -30.74
CA PRO A 160 -14.98 11.66 -31.33
C PRO A 160 -16.07 11.89 -32.38
N PRO A 161 -16.69 13.09 -32.44
CA PRO A 161 -17.74 13.37 -33.41
C PRO A 161 -17.20 13.19 -34.82
N ALA A 162 -18.00 12.51 -35.65
CA ALA A 162 -17.71 12.23 -37.05
C ALA A 162 -17.34 13.53 -37.79
N ILE A 163 -16.18 13.54 -38.44
CA ILE A 163 -15.77 14.61 -39.34
C ILE A 163 -16.73 14.60 -40.53
N PRO A 164 -17.38 15.73 -40.90
CA PRO A 164 -18.21 15.80 -42.09
C PRO A 164 -17.34 15.59 -43.34
N THR A 165 -17.70 14.59 -44.13
CA THR A 165 -17.12 14.36 -45.45
C THR A 165 -17.53 15.52 -46.37
N GLU A 166 -16.61 16.43 -46.69
CA GLU A 166 -16.79 17.35 -47.81
C GLU A 166 -16.75 16.55 -49.11
N GLU A 167 -17.88 16.52 -49.82
CA GLU A 167 -17.97 16.11 -51.22
C GLU A 167 -17.14 17.09 -52.07
N ILE A 168 -15.96 16.64 -52.50
CA ILE A 168 -15.21 17.32 -53.56
C ILE A 168 -15.85 16.92 -54.89
N ASN A 169 -16.74 17.79 -55.40
CA ASN A 169 -17.18 17.74 -56.78
C ASN A 169 -16.03 18.17 -57.70
N HIS A 170 -15.57 17.25 -58.54
CA HIS A 170 -14.70 17.55 -59.67
C HIS A 170 -15.57 17.95 -60.88
N GLU A 171 -15.51 19.23 -61.24
CA GLU A 171 -15.71 19.70 -62.63
C GLU A 171 -14.33 19.93 -63.29
#